data_AF-A0A941VYY4-F1
#
_entry.id   AF-A0A941VYY4-F1
#
_cell.length_a   1.000
_cell.length_b   1.000
_cell.length_c   1.000
_cell.angle_alpha   90.00
_cell.angle_beta   90.00
_cell.angle_gamma   90.00
#
_symmetry.space_group_name_H-M   'P 1'
#
loop_
_entity.id
_entity.type
_entity.pdbx_description
1 polymer ?
#
loop_
_entity_poly.entity_id
_entity_poly.type
_entity_poly.pdbx_seq_one_letter_code
_entity_poly.pdbx_strand_id
1 'polypeptide(L)'
;MLMKNTLIGIICFLIVAGTFLRFTDGSEGKETGQSKELVQQSEAAEPEKEYELIEKIEVYLTSPKETFIYYCSPCHGKGANGKGIYFTVDLEPTPRDLTDVEYMAALTDDYLLNFISKGSAAMEKSKLCPPWGNTLGEDRIKGLIAYLRGLTISKSKEGEEVAVKEEAAAAEAGKKGTPAAVIWSVLILLTAFFVFSAKKEWEKLAEENASKTKKK
;
A
#
# COMPACT_ATOMS: atom_id res chain seq x y z
N MET A 1 7.14 16.02 43.85
CA MET A 1 7.14 16.78 42.57
C MET A 1 6.85 15.92 41.33
N LEU A 2 6.76 14.57 41.42
CA LEU A 2 6.44 13.72 40.27
C LEU A 2 4.94 13.65 39.90
N MET A 3 4.02 13.93 40.84
CA MET A 3 2.56 13.85 40.60
C MET A 3 1.96 15.06 39.89
N LYS A 4 2.67 16.21 39.84
CA LYS A 4 2.18 17.40 39.14
C LYS A 4 2.41 17.30 37.63
N ASN A 5 3.51 16.66 37.19
CA ASN A 5 3.84 16.54 35.77
C ASN A 5 3.00 15.46 35.07
N THR A 6 2.60 14.41 35.79
CA THR A 6 1.67 13.40 35.26
C THR A 6 0.24 13.94 35.12
N LEU A 7 -0.19 14.80 36.06
CA LEU A 7 -1.49 15.46 36.01
C LEU A 7 -1.59 16.46 34.83
N ILE A 8 -0.52 17.21 34.56
CA ILE A 8 -0.46 18.13 33.40
C ILE A 8 -0.51 17.34 32.07
N GLY A 9 0.16 16.19 31.99
CA GLY A 9 0.12 15.33 30.79
C GLY A 9 -1.27 14.76 30.49
N ILE A 10 -2.02 14.34 31.51
CA ILE A 10 -3.39 13.82 31.36
C ILE A 10 -4.36 14.94 30.93
N ILE A 11 -4.24 16.13 31.50
CA ILE A 11 -5.07 17.28 31.13
C ILE A 11 -4.82 17.68 29.66
N CYS A 12 -3.56 17.69 29.20
CA CYS A 12 -3.23 17.96 27.80
C CYS A 12 -3.79 16.87 26.86
N PHE A 13 -3.76 15.59 27.25
CA PHE A 13 -4.33 14.51 26.45
C PHE A 13 -5.86 14.59 26.34
N LEU A 14 -6.56 14.97 27.42
CA LEU A 14 -8.01 15.13 27.43
C LEU A 14 -8.50 16.35 26.63
N ILE A 15 -7.71 17.44 26.55
CA ILE A 15 -8.04 18.60 25.71
C ILE A 15 -7.86 18.26 24.21
N VAL A 16 -6.86 17.44 23.87
CA VAL A 16 -6.63 16.98 22.48
C VAL A 16 -7.65 15.91 22.06
N ALA A 17 -8.06 15.01 22.96
CA ALA A 17 -9.11 14.02 22.68
C ALA A 17 -10.53 14.63 22.69
N GLY A 18 -10.76 15.65 23.52
CA GLY A 18 -12.06 16.33 23.66
C GLY A 18 -12.45 17.22 22.47
N THR A 19 -11.50 17.57 21.60
CA THR A 19 -11.76 18.33 20.36
C THR A 19 -12.17 17.44 19.18
N PHE A 20 -12.06 16.10 19.30
CA PHE A 20 -12.48 15.15 18.26
C PHE A 20 -13.95 14.71 18.36
N LEU A 21 -14.69 15.10 19.41
CA LEU A 21 -16.08 14.70 19.67
C LEU A 21 -17.12 15.81 19.39
N ARG A 22 -16.78 16.82 18.60
CA ARG A 22 -17.66 17.96 18.27
C ARG A 22 -17.88 18.19 16.76
N PHE A 23 -17.79 17.15 15.94
CA PHE A 23 -18.15 17.26 14.51
C PHE A 23 -18.88 16.02 13.98
N THR A 24 -20.01 15.68 14.60
CA THR A 24 -21.13 15.01 13.91
C THR A 24 -22.41 15.44 14.62
N ASP A 25 -23.03 16.51 14.15
CA ASP A 25 -24.46 16.78 14.36
C ASP A 25 -25.05 17.07 12.97
N GLY A 26 -26.16 16.41 12.66
CA GLY A 26 -26.67 16.40 11.29
C GLY A 26 -27.80 15.41 11.05
N SER A 27 -28.92 15.65 11.74
CA SER A 27 -30.29 15.26 11.37
C SER A 27 -30.76 13.85 11.73
N GLU A 28 -31.48 13.80 12.85
CA GLU A 28 -32.57 12.87 13.12
C GLU A 28 -33.68 12.99 12.06
N GLY A 29 -34.37 11.88 11.80
CA GLY A 29 -35.42 11.79 10.79
C GLY A 29 -36.21 10.49 10.82
N LYS A 30 -36.65 10.11 12.03
CA LYS A 30 -37.93 9.45 12.34
C LYS A 30 -38.25 8.05 11.76
N GLU A 31 -38.30 7.12 12.70
CA GLU A 31 -39.28 6.02 12.89
C GLU A 31 -40.04 5.47 11.67
N THR A 32 -40.01 4.16 11.51
CA THR A 32 -41.07 3.30 12.07
C THR A 32 -40.72 1.84 11.86
N GLY A 33 -41.00 1.04 12.88
CA GLY A 33 -40.79 -0.39 12.84
C GLY A 33 -41.90 -1.15 12.13
N GLN A 34 -41.63 -2.45 12.08
CA GLN A 34 -42.60 -3.53 12.20
C GLN A 34 -43.20 -4.11 10.92
N SER A 35 -42.65 -5.28 10.59
CA SER A 35 -43.33 -6.58 10.41
C SER A 35 -43.67 -7.11 9.02
N LYS A 36 -43.45 -8.43 8.96
CA LYS A 36 -44.15 -9.49 8.22
C LYS A 36 -43.80 -9.73 6.75
N GLU A 37 -42.97 -10.77 6.57
CA GLU A 37 -43.40 -12.10 6.07
C GLU A 37 -44.51 -12.15 4.99
N LEU A 38 -44.14 -12.73 3.84
CA LEU A 38 -44.95 -13.34 2.75
C LEU A 38 -46.08 -12.47 2.16
N VAL A 39 -46.21 -12.32 0.84
CA VAL A 39 -46.82 -13.31 -0.06
C VAL A 39 -46.59 -12.87 -1.52
N GLN A 40 -46.47 -13.87 -2.40
CA GLN A 40 -46.55 -13.86 -3.85
C GLN A 40 -47.44 -12.80 -4.54
N GLN A 41 -46.86 -12.24 -5.61
CA GLN A 41 -47.36 -12.22 -7.00
C GLN A 41 -48.69 -11.50 -7.29
N SER A 42 -48.60 -10.37 -7.98
CA SER A 42 -49.61 -9.95 -8.96
C SER A 42 -48.99 -9.08 -10.04
N GLU A 43 -49.04 -9.62 -11.25
CA GLU A 43 -48.83 -8.94 -12.53
C GLU A 43 -49.65 -7.64 -12.63
N ALA A 44 -48.97 -6.51 -12.82
CA ALA A 44 -49.55 -5.31 -13.42
C ALA A 44 -48.40 -4.54 -14.07
N ALA A 45 -48.46 -4.46 -15.39
CA ALA A 45 -47.50 -3.75 -16.22
C ALA A 45 -47.42 -2.27 -15.82
N GLU A 46 -46.24 -1.84 -15.38
CA GLU A 46 -45.87 -0.42 -15.25
C GLU A 46 -44.92 -0.03 -16.38
N PRO A 47 -45.06 1.19 -16.95
CA PRO A 47 -44.41 1.58 -18.20
C PRO A 47 -42.89 1.61 -18.07
N GLU A 48 -42.24 0.98 -19.06
CA GLU A 48 -40.79 0.87 -19.21
C GLU A 48 -40.14 2.26 -19.23
N LYS A 49 -39.51 2.65 -18.12
CA LYS A 49 -38.59 3.78 -18.10
C LYS A 49 -37.28 3.30 -18.73
N GLU A 50 -37.09 3.63 -19.99
CA GLU A 50 -35.86 3.40 -20.74
C GLU A 50 -34.64 3.92 -19.94
N TYR A 51 -33.79 3.00 -19.51
CA TYR A 51 -32.62 3.31 -18.68
C TYR A 51 -31.44 3.65 -19.59
N GLU A 52 -31.20 4.94 -19.78
CA GLU A 52 -30.09 5.55 -20.55
C GLU A 52 -28.69 5.34 -19.89
N LEU A 53 -28.56 4.33 -19.03
CA LEU A 53 -27.39 4.09 -18.20
C LEU A 53 -26.30 3.31 -18.96
N ILE A 54 -26.69 2.41 -19.88
CA ILE A 54 -25.76 1.53 -20.60
C ILE A 54 -24.90 2.33 -21.58
N GLU A 55 -25.51 3.20 -22.38
CA GLU A 55 -24.80 4.03 -23.37
C GLU A 55 -23.80 4.97 -22.67
N LYS A 56 -24.20 5.58 -21.54
CA LYS A 56 -23.33 6.46 -20.76
C LYS A 56 -22.14 5.72 -20.15
N ILE A 57 -22.33 4.48 -19.68
CA ILE A 57 -21.25 3.64 -19.14
C ILE A 57 -20.29 3.21 -20.25
N GLU A 58 -20.80 2.83 -21.42
CA GLU A 58 -19.95 2.47 -22.56
C GLU A 58 -19.06 3.64 -23.00
N VAL A 59 -19.61 4.86 -23.03
CA VAL A 59 -18.88 6.11 -23.28
C VAL A 59 -17.82 6.39 -22.21
N TYR A 60 -18.14 6.20 -20.92
CA TYR A 60 -17.18 6.39 -19.82
C TYR A 60 -16.00 5.41 -19.92
N LEU A 61 -16.28 4.16 -20.28
CA LEU A 61 -15.27 3.12 -20.37
C LEU A 61 -14.52 3.14 -21.71
N THR A 62 -14.74 4.11 -22.60
CA THR A 62 -14.14 4.14 -23.95
C THR A 62 -12.63 3.96 -23.99
N SER A 63 -11.89 4.36 -22.95
CA SER A 63 -10.44 4.15 -22.89
C SER A 63 -10.07 2.85 -22.15
N PRO A 64 -8.95 2.19 -22.54
CA PRO A 64 -8.40 1.08 -21.79
C PRO A 64 -8.08 1.42 -20.34
N LYS A 65 -7.60 2.65 -20.08
CA LYS A 65 -7.31 3.12 -18.71
C LYS A 65 -8.58 3.16 -17.86
N GLU A 66 -9.66 3.77 -18.35
CA GLU A 66 -10.92 3.82 -17.59
C GLU A 66 -11.55 2.44 -17.41
N THR A 67 -11.44 1.57 -18.43
CA THR A 67 -11.82 0.16 -18.30
C THR A 67 -11.04 -0.53 -17.17
N PHE A 68 -9.72 -0.34 -17.11
CA PHE A 68 -8.88 -0.90 -16.06
C PHE A 68 -9.27 -0.35 -14.68
N ILE A 69 -9.48 0.96 -14.58
CA ILE A 69 -9.87 1.60 -13.33
C ILE A 69 -11.20 1.04 -12.83
N TYR A 70 -12.17 0.84 -13.71
CA TYR A 70 -13.49 0.33 -13.32
C TYR A 70 -13.46 -1.16 -12.93
N TYR A 71 -12.91 -2.03 -13.79
CA TYR A 71 -13.01 -3.49 -13.59
C TYR A 71 -11.85 -4.09 -12.80
N CYS A 72 -10.62 -3.60 -12.98
CA CYS A 72 -9.41 -4.28 -12.52
C CYS A 72 -8.83 -3.64 -11.26
N SER A 73 -8.87 -2.32 -11.16
CA SER A 73 -8.29 -1.57 -10.04
C SER A 73 -8.90 -1.85 -8.66
N PRO A 74 -10.16 -2.31 -8.52
CA PRO A 74 -10.66 -2.70 -7.21
C PRO A 74 -9.80 -3.76 -6.52
N CYS A 75 -9.18 -4.67 -7.29
CA CYS A 75 -8.25 -5.67 -6.76
C CYS A 75 -6.77 -5.31 -7.02
N HIS A 76 -6.43 -4.83 -8.22
CA HIS A 76 -5.03 -4.56 -8.60
C HIS A 76 -4.54 -3.15 -8.24
N GLY A 77 -5.40 -2.28 -7.71
CA GLY A 77 -5.07 -0.89 -7.40
C GLY A 77 -5.09 0.02 -8.62
N LYS A 78 -5.29 1.32 -8.40
CA LYS A 78 -5.28 2.32 -9.49
C LYS A 78 -3.91 2.41 -10.19
N GLY A 79 -2.84 2.14 -9.45
CA GLY A 79 -1.47 2.05 -9.97
C GLY A 79 -1.09 0.65 -10.49
N ALA A 80 -2.04 -0.29 -10.58
CA ALA A 80 -1.83 -1.66 -11.02
C ALA A 80 -0.80 -2.48 -10.20
N ASN A 81 -0.48 -2.03 -8.98
CA ASN A 81 0.57 -2.57 -8.13
C ASN A 81 0.10 -3.68 -7.16
N GLY A 82 -1.06 -4.28 -7.42
CA GLY A 82 -1.67 -5.31 -6.57
C GLY A 82 -2.34 -4.77 -5.30
N LYS A 83 -2.37 -3.45 -5.10
CA LYS A 83 -2.89 -2.81 -3.86
C LYS A 83 -4.25 -2.15 -4.11
N GLY A 84 -5.25 -2.95 -4.48
CA GLY A 84 -6.63 -2.51 -4.66
C GLY A 84 -7.38 -2.24 -3.35
N ILE A 85 -8.56 -1.60 -3.43
CA ILE A 85 -9.42 -1.40 -2.24
C ILE A 85 -9.93 -2.73 -1.67
N TYR A 86 -10.06 -3.74 -2.52
CA TYR A 86 -10.42 -5.11 -2.15
C TYR A 86 -9.18 -5.99 -1.96
N PHE A 87 -7.98 -5.41 -1.86
CA PHE A 87 -6.84 -6.06 -1.23
C PHE A 87 -7.14 -6.17 0.28
N THR A 88 -8.02 -7.11 0.65
CA THR A 88 -8.17 -7.51 2.05
C THR A 88 -7.03 -8.44 2.41
N VAL A 89 -6.67 -8.49 3.69
CA VAL A 89 -5.65 -9.41 4.23
C VAL A 89 -6.00 -10.90 4.04
N ASP A 90 -7.21 -11.19 3.55
CA ASP A 90 -7.77 -12.54 3.44
C ASP A 90 -7.74 -13.10 2.01
N LEU A 91 -7.30 -12.33 1.00
CA LEU A 91 -7.14 -12.86 -0.36
C LEU A 91 -5.85 -13.68 -0.48
N GLU A 92 -5.99 -15.00 -0.47
CA GLU A 92 -4.91 -15.95 -0.71
C GLU A 92 -5.11 -16.66 -2.06
N PRO A 93 -4.24 -16.46 -3.07
CA PRO A 93 -3.11 -15.55 -3.11
C PRO A 93 -3.53 -14.08 -3.33
N THR A 94 -2.65 -13.17 -2.95
CA THR A 94 -2.86 -11.73 -3.18
C THR A 94 -2.87 -11.36 -4.66
N PRO A 95 -3.62 -10.30 -5.06
CA PRO A 95 -3.54 -9.75 -6.40
C PRO A 95 -2.10 -9.39 -6.81
N ARG A 96 -1.70 -9.85 -8.01
CA ARG A 96 -0.35 -9.60 -8.56
C ARG A 96 -0.13 -8.11 -8.85
N ASP A 97 1.12 -7.67 -8.67
CA ASP A 97 1.63 -6.42 -9.24
C ASP A 97 1.76 -6.57 -10.76
N LEU A 98 0.93 -5.85 -11.52
CA LEU A 98 0.92 -5.84 -12.98
C LEU A 98 1.90 -4.82 -13.57
N THR A 99 2.67 -4.13 -12.73
CA THR A 99 3.78 -3.24 -13.11
C THR A 99 5.14 -3.90 -12.98
N ASP A 100 5.20 -5.13 -12.45
CA ASP A 100 6.38 -5.99 -12.39
C ASP A 100 6.90 -6.27 -13.81
N VAL A 101 8.03 -5.65 -14.15
CA VAL A 101 8.56 -5.60 -15.53
C VAL A 101 8.99 -6.99 -15.98
N GLU A 102 9.75 -7.72 -15.16
CA GLU A 102 10.24 -9.05 -15.50
C GLU A 102 9.08 -10.05 -15.65
N TYR A 103 8.13 -10.02 -14.70
CA TYR A 103 6.98 -10.91 -14.74
C TYR A 103 6.13 -10.65 -15.99
N MET A 104 5.79 -9.40 -16.26
CA MET A 104 4.94 -9.07 -17.40
C MET A 104 5.66 -9.34 -18.72
N ALA A 105 6.97 -9.11 -18.82
CA ALA A 105 7.75 -9.41 -20.03
C ALA A 105 7.76 -10.91 -20.39
N ALA A 106 7.68 -11.78 -19.38
CA ALA A 106 7.63 -13.23 -19.60
C ALA A 106 6.29 -13.74 -20.16
N LEU A 107 5.21 -12.95 -20.06
CA LEU A 107 3.88 -13.31 -20.54
C LEU A 107 3.68 -12.87 -21.99
N THR A 108 3.11 -13.72 -22.83
CA THR A 108 2.71 -13.36 -24.19
C THR A 108 1.37 -12.62 -24.19
N ASP A 109 1.10 -11.84 -25.25
CA ASP A 109 -0.20 -11.15 -25.39
C ASP A 109 -1.35 -12.15 -25.53
N ASP A 110 -1.16 -13.29 -26.20
CA ASP A 110 -2.15 -14.37 -26.29
C ASP A 110 -2.43 -14.99 -24.92
N TYR A 111 -1.40 -15.15 -24.08
CA TYR A 111 -1.59 -15.61 -22.70
C TYR A 111 -2.44 -14.62 -21.91
N LEU A 112 -2.12 -13.32 -21.99
CA LEU A 112 -2.87 -12.27 -21.30
C LEU A 112 -4.32 -12.17 -21.80
N LEU A 113 -4.53 -12.29 -23.12
CA LEU A 113 -5.86 -12.30 -23.73
C LEU A 113 -6.69 -13.46 -23.19
N ASN A 114 -6.14 -14.67 -23.17
CA ASN A 114 -6.79 -15.84 -22.60
C ASN A 114 -7.04 -15.69 -21.10
N PHE A 115 -6.07 -15.18 -20.35
CA PHE A 115 -6.18 -14.99 -18.90
C PHE A 115 -7.31 -13.99 -18.56
N ILE A 116 -7.37 -12.84 -19.23
CA ILE A 116 -8.40 -11.83 -18.98
C ILE A 116 -9.77 -12.35 -19.45
N SER A 117 -9.84 -13.00 -20.61
CA SER A 117 -11.10 -13.53 -21.15
C SER A 117 -11.68 -14.67 -20.30
N LYS A 118 -10.86 -15.64 -19.91
CA LYS A 118 -11.28 -16.90 -19.27
C LYS A 118 -11.09 -16.91 -17.75
N GLY A 119 -10.44 -15.90 -17.18
CA GLY A 119 -10.16 -15.79 -15.75
C GLY A 119 -9.03 -16.71 -15.30
N SER A 120 -8.59 -16.53 -14.05
CA SER A 120 -7.42 -17.23 -13.50
C SER A 120 -7.63 -18.74 -13.33
N ALA A 121 -8.88 -19.18 -13.08
CA ALA A 121 -9.20 -20.59 -12.91
C ALA A 121 -8.93 -21.43 -14.17
N ALA A 122 -9.17 -20.87 -15.36
CA ALA A 122 -8.92 -21.54 -16.65
C ALA A 122 -7.41 -21.71 -16.93
N MET A 123 -6.57 -21.00 -16.19
CA MET A 123 -5.11 -21.04 -16.29
C MET A 123 -4.49 -21.88 -15.17
N GLU A 124 -5.30 -22.72 -14.51
CA GLU A 124 -4.90 -23.55 -13.35
C GLU A 124 -4.32 -22.72 -12.20
N LYS A 125 -4.80 -21.48 -12.04
CA LYS A 125 -4.47 -20.57 -10.93
C LYS A 125 -5.64 -20.48 -9.95
N SER A 126 -5.61 -19.48 -9.06
CA SER A 126 -6.68 -19.20 -8.11
C SER A 126 -8.02 -18.95 -8.83
N LYS A 127 -9.13 -19.04 -8.10
CA LYS A 127 -10.48 -18.74 -8.64
C LYS A 127 -10.90 -17.28 -8.42
N LEU A 128 -9.96 -16.42 -8.02
CA LEU A 128 -10.25 -15.06 -7.54
C LEU A 128 -10.31 -14.01 -8.65
N CYS A 129 -9.62 -14.22 -9.78
CA CYS A 129 -9.73 -13.32 -10.94
C CYS A 129 -10.81 -13.87 -11.90
N PRO A 130 -11.98 -13.19 -12.01
CA PRO A 130 -13.10 -13.71 -12.78
C PRO A 130 -12.83 -13.64 -14.30
N PRO A 131 -13.56 -14.43 -15.11
CA PRO A 131 -13.53 -14.33 -16.57
C PRO A 131 -14.23 -13.06 -17.03
N TRP A 132 -13.56 -12.27 -17.89
CA TRP A 132 -14.12 -11.02 -18.43
C TRP A 132 -14.60 -11.11 -19.87
N GLY A 133 -14.44 -12.26 -20.55
CA GLY A 133 -14.76 -12.40 -21.97
C GLY A 133 -16.23 -12.20 -22.35
N ASN A 134 -17.16 -12.33 -21.39
CA ASN A 134 -18.58 -12.05 -21.59
C ASN A 134 -18.98 -10.61 -21.24
N THR A 135 -18.06 -9.84 -20.65
CA THR A 135 -18.28 -8.45 -20.22
C THR A 135 -17.51 -7.47 -21.09
N LEU A 136 -16.31 -7.85 -21.53
CA LEU A 136 -15.42 -7.03 -22.34
C LEU A 136 -15.23 -7.71 -23.69
N GLY A 137 -15.54 -7.00 -24.77
CA GLY A 137 -15.20 -7.45 -26.12
C GLY A 137 -13.68 -7.61 -26.31
N GLU A 138 -13.29 -8.44 -27.27
CA GLU A 138 -11.88 -8.77 -27.51
C GLU A 138 -10.98 -7.53 -27.73
N ASP A 139 -11.46 -6.55 -28.51
CA ASP A 139 -10.73 -5.31 -28.77
C ASP A 139 -10.47 -4.50 -27.50
N ARG A 140 -11.41 -4.54 -26.55
CA ARG A 140 -11.28 -3.89 -25.25
C ARG A 140 -10.26 -4.60 -24.37
N ILE A 141 -10.22 -5.94 -24.42
CA ILE A 141 -9.20 -6.73 -23.71
C ILE A 141 -7.81 -6.47 -24.32
N LYS A 142 -7.69 -6.41 -25.65
CA LYS A 142 -6.43 -6.02 -26.32
C LYS A 142 -5.99 -4.62 -25.92
N GLY A 143 -6.93 -3.67 -25.83
CA GLY A 143 -6.68 -2.33 -25.32
C GLY A 143 -6.13 -2.35 -23.89
N LEU A 144 -6.71 -3.16 -22.99
CA LEU A 144 -6.22 -3.34 -21.63
C LEU A 144 -4.79 -3.89 -21.61
N ILE A 145 -4.49 -4.88 -22.45
CA ILE A 145 -3.13 -5.44 -22.56
C ILE A 145 -2.14 -4.34 -22.99
N ALA A 146 -2.47 -3.58 -24.02
CA ALA A 146 -1.63 -2.45 -24.47
C ALA A 146 -1.41 -1.41 -23.36
N TYR A 147 -2.45 -1.11 -22.58
CA TYR A 147 -2.32 -0.24 -21.41
C TYR A 147 -1.35 -0.80 -20.37
N LEU A 148 -1.47 -2.08 -20.01
CA LEU A 148 -0.55 -2.75 -19.06
C LEU A 148 0.90 -2.75 -19.57
N ARG A 149 1.13 -3.00 -20.87
CA ARG A 149 2.46 -2.89 -21.49
C ARG A 149 3.01 -1.46 -21.40
N GLY A 150 2.16 -0.45 -21.57
CA GLY A 150 2.54 0.95 -21.39
C GLY A 150 3.01 1.26 -19.96
N LEU A 151 2.38 0.66 -18.95
CA LEU A 151 2.77 0.81 -17.55
C LEU A 151 4.17 0.23 -17.30
N THR A 152 4.46 -0.96 -17.81
CA THR A 152 5.77 -1.62 -17.60
C THR A 152 6.91 -0.91 -18.34
N ILE A 153 6.66 -0.40 -19.55
CA ILE A 153 7.64 0.42 -20.29
C ILE A 153 7.94 1.74 -19.54
N SER A 154 6.91 2.37 -18.96
CA SER A 154 7.12 3.59 -18.17
C SER A 154 7.94 3.30 -16.92
N LYS A 155 7.66 2.15 -16.26
CA LYS A 155 8.40 1.71 -15.07
C LYS A 155 9.85 1.34 -15.35
N SER A 156 10.14 0.69 -16.48
CA SER A 156 11.51 0.35 -16.86
C SER A 156 12.34 1.61 -17.13
N LYS A 157 11.74 2.65 -17.72
CA LYS A 157 12.41 3.95 -17.93
C LYS A 157 12.70 4.69 -16.62
N GLU A 158 11.77 4.65 -15.66
CA GLU A 158 12.03 5.16 -14.31
C GLU A 158 13.15 4.37 -13.63
N GLY A 159 13.14 3.04 -13.74
CA GLY A 159 14.19 2.18 -13.19
C GLY A 159 15.56 2.45 -13.83
N GLU A 160 15.60 2.72 -15.14
CA GLU A 160 16.80 3.11 -15.87
C GLU A 160 17.28 4.51 -15.43
N GLU A 161 16.39 5.50 -15.30
CA GLU A 161 16.78 6.82 -14.77
C GLU A 161 17.24 6.76 -13.31
N VAL A 162 16.64 5.90 -12.48
CA VAL A 162 17.01 5.70 -11.09
C VAL A 162 18.34 4.95 -11.00
N ALA A 163 18.56 3.92 -11.82
CA ALA A 163 19.84 3.23 -11.91
C ALA A 163 20.95 4.14 -12.44
N VAL A 164 20.66 5.01 -13.41
CA VAL A 164 21.59 6.04 -13.89
C VAL A 164 21.84 7.09 -12.82
N LYS A 165 20.85 7.46 -12.00
CA LYS A 165 21.04 8.36 -10.84
C LYS A 165 21.77 7.68 -9.69
N GLU A 166 21.64 6.37 -9.52
CA GLU A 166 22.29 5.59 -8.47
C GLU A 166 23.75 5.27 -8.85
N GLU A 167 24.05 4.99 -10.11
CA GLU A 167 25.42 4.95 -10.65
C GLU A 167 26.05 6.35 -10.71
N ALA A 168 25.30 7.41 -11.04
CA ALA A 168 25.80 8.79 -10.96
C ALA A 168 26.00 9.24 -9.51
N ALA A 169 25.17 8.79 -8.56
CA ALA A 169 25.37 9.03 -7.13
C ALA A 169 26.53 8.20 -6.56
N ALA A 170 26.75 6.98 -7.06
CA ALA A 170 27.93 6.18 -6.74
C ALA A 170 29.22 6.78 -7.33
N ALA A 171 29.14 7.39 -8.52
CA ALA A 171 30.24 8.14 -9.12
C ALA A 171 30.50 9.50 -8.43
N GLU A 172 29.46 10.18 -7.93
CA GLU A 172 29.57 11.44 -7.15
C GLU A 172 29.88 11.21 -5.66
N ALA A 173 29.75 9.99 -5.13
CA ALA A 173 30.35 9.61 -3.85
C ALA A 173 31.89 9.54 -3.94
N GLY A 174 32.44 9.49 -5.15
CA GLY A 174 33.88 9.55 -5.42
C GLY A 174 34.50 10.95 -5.43
N LYS A 175 33.72 12.04 -5.32
CA LYS A 175 34.26 13.41 -5.47
C LYS A 175 33.99 14.40 -4.34
N LYS A 176 33.29 14.01 -3.27
CA LYS A 176 33.12 14.84 -2.05
C LYS A 176 33.21 13.98 -0.79
N GLY A 177 34.33 13.28 -0.61
CA GLY A 177 34.62 12.60 0.65
C GLY A 177 34.88 13.63 1.76
N THR A 178 34.18 13.49 2.89
CA THR A 178 34.52 14.17 4.15
C THR A 178 36.03 13.97 4.39
N PRO A 179 36.81 15.02 4.69
CA PRO A 179 38.26 14.88 4.79
C PRO A 179 38.59 13.76 5.77
N ALA A 180 39.53 12.89 5.41
CA ALA A 180 39.89 11.72 6.21
C ALA A 180 40.13 12.09 7.69
N ALA A 181 40.68 13.28 7.94
CA ALA A 181 40.86 13.86 9.27
C ALA A 181 39.59 13.89 10.14
N VAL A 182 38.42 14.18 9.55
CA VAL A 182 37.14 14.21 10.28
C VAL A 182 36.69 12.80 10.64
N ILE A 183 36.83 11.84 9.73
CA ILE A 183 36.51 10.42 10.00
C ILE A 183 37.41 9.89 11.13
N TRP A 184 38.71 10.12 11.03
CA TRP A 184 39.66 9.73 12.08
C TRP A 184 39.38 10.47 13.41
N SER A 185 38.98 11.74 13.39
CA SER A 185 38.61 12.47 14.61
C SER A 185 37.39 11.89 15.32
N VAL A 186 36.36 11.48 14.57
CA VAL A 186 35.14 10.89 15.12
C VAL A 186 35.44 9.48 15.67
N LEU A 187 36.23 8.68 14.96
CA LEU A 187 36.67 7.37 15.44
C LEU A 187 37.54 7.47 16.70
N ILE A 188 38.45 8.45 16.78
CA ILE A 188 39.27 8.69 17.97
C ILE A 188 38.39 9.13 19.15
N LEU A 189 37.40 10.00 18.93
CA LEU A 189 36.49 10.43 20.00
C LEU A 189 35.61 9.29 20.51
N LEU A 190 35.05 8.48 19.61
CA LEU A 190 34.24 7.32 19.99
C LEU A 190 35.06 6.29 20.77
N THR A 191 36.25 5.95 20.28
CA THR A 191 37.14 5.01 20.99
C THR A 191 37.58 5.53 22.35
N ALA A 192 37.91 6.81 22.48
CA ALA A 192 38.24 7.42 23.77
C ALA A 192 37.07 7.37 24.77
N PHE A 193 35.84 7.60 24.31
CA PHE A 193 34.64 7.51 25.16
C PHE A 193 34.40 6.10 25.70
N PHE A 194 34.56 5.07 24.86
CA PHE A 194 34.45 3.67 25.30
C PHE A 194 35.55 3.28 26.29
N VAL A 195 36.80 3.70 26.05
CA VAL A 195 37.91 3.43 26.96
C VAL A 195 37.70 4.12 28.32
N PHE A 196 37.23 5.36 28.34
CA PHE A 196 36.93 6.07 29.58
C PHE A 196 35.79 5.41 30.36
N SER A 197 34.73 5.00 29.65
CA SER A 197 33.60 4.29 30.25
C SER A 197 34.02 2.95 30.87
N ALA A 198 34.81 2.16 30.15
CA ALA A 198 35.36 0.91 30.65
C ALA A 198 36.26 1.10 31.88
N LYS A 199 37.12 2.12 31.87
CA LYS A 199 38.00 2.43 33.01
C LYS A 199 37.21 2.80 34.26
N LYS A 200 36.17 3.63 34.11
CA LYS A 200 35.30 4.05 35.22
C LYS A 200 34.54 2.88 35.84
N GLU A 201 34.10 1.92 35.02
CA GLU A 201 33.48 0.70 35.52
C GLU A 201 34.47 -0.21 36.25
N TRP A 202 35.71 -0.35 35.76
CA TRP A 202 36.74 -1.13 36.45
C TRP A 202 37.16 -0.52 37.80
N GLU A 203 37.29 0.81 37.90
CA GLU A 203 37.60 1.48 39.17
C GLU A 203 36.49 1.26 40.21
N LYS A 204 35.22 1.36 39.78
CA LYS A 204 34.07 1.07 40.65
C LYS A 204 34.07 -0.38 41.16
N LEU A 205 34.38 -1.34 40.30
CA LEU A 205 34.49 -2.75 40.69
C LEU A 205 35.67 -3.00 41.64
N ALA A 206 36.79 -2.29 41.45
CA ALA A 206 37.95 -2.39 42.34
C ALA A 206 37.65 -1.85 43.75
N GLU A 207 36.95 -0.72 43.86
CA GLU A 207 36.51 -0.16 45.14
C GLU A 207 35.52 -1.07 45.87
N GLU A 208 34.55 -1.63 45.14
CA GLU A 208 33.57 -2.57 45.69
C GLU A 208 34.28 -3.82 46.26
N ASN A 209 35.22 -4.40 45.51
CA ASN A 209 35.99 -5.56 45.94
C ASN A 209 36.88 -5.24 47.16
N ALA A 210 37.57 -4.10 47.17
CA ALA A 210 38.40 -3.67 48.29
C ALA A 210 37.60 -3.43 49.58
N SER A 211 36.36 -2.92 49.45
CA SER A 211 35.45 -2.74 50.59
C SER A 211 34.93 -4.06 51.17
N LYS A 212 34.70 -5.07 50.32
CA LYS A 212 34.28 -6.42 50.74
C LYS A 212 35.39 -7.16 51.48
N THR A 213 36.65 -6.99 51.09
CA THR A 213 37.81 -7.60 51.78
C THR A 213 38.11 -7.01 53.16
N LYS A 214 37.70 -5.76 53.45
CA LYS A 214 37.89 -5.12 54.77
C LYS A 214 36.79 -5.46 55.79
N LYS A 215 35.67 -6.05 55.35
CA LYS A 215 34.52 -6.42 56.21
C LYS A 215 34.51 -7.90 56.65
N LYS A 216 35.54 -8.66 56.28
CA LYS A 216 35.72 -10.08 56.63
C LYS A 216 36.94 -10.21 57.53
#